data_AF-A0A6C0K5B2-F1
#
_entry.id   AF-A0A6C0K5B2-F1
#
_cell.length_a   1.000
_cell.length_b   1.000
_cell.length_c   1.000
_cell.angle_alpha   90.00
_cell.angle_beta   90.00
_cell.angle_gamma   90.00
#
_symmetry.space_group_name_H-M   'P 1'
#
loop_
_entity.id
_entity.type
_entity.pdbx_description
1 polymer ?
#
loop_
_entity_poly.entity_id
_entity_poly.type
_entity_poly.pdbx_seq_one_letter_code
_entity_poly.pdbx_strand_id
1 'polypeptide(L)'
;MELVKPYASEVYAVNCSAKGAKQIPLGFRDDQYAYHKTLYDVLNDSSKPSEKSVLCLVNFNLGTNGGERAVARDNFKGKSWVSMSENYMNLNTGKSLEHSDPEIQKMRVEYYTELKRTKFVICPPGTGKDTHRVYETLFFGAVPVIKTSFLDPLYERLGGCWIVKDWAEVTEEACNERWKNVNRPKMDFGAKRWLLAFDGT
;
A
#
# COMPACT_ATOMS: atom_id res chain seq x y z
N MET A 1 2.31 24.92 -12.15
CA MET A 1 1.57 24.54 -13.37
C MET A 1 1.66 25.61 -14.47
N GLU A 2 1.82 26.90 -14.16
CA GLU A 2 1.96 27.97 -15.17
C GLU A 2 2.97 27.70 -16.29
N LEU A 3 4.14 27.14 -15.97
CA LEU A 3 5.18 26.86 -16.96
C LEU A 3 4.80 25.76 -17.97
N VAL A 4 3.90 24.85 -17.60
CA VAL A 4 3.46 23.75 -18.48
C VAL A 4 2.12 24.05 -19.16
N LYS A 5 1.39 25.08 -18.74
CA LYS A 5 0.10 25.49 -19.33
C LYS A 5 0.13 25.69 -20.85
N PRO A 6 1.20 26.26 -21.46
CA PRO A 6 1.24 26.41 -22.92
C PRO A 6 1.33 25.07 -23.66
N TYR A 7 1.73 24.00 -22.99
CA TYR A 7 2.06 22.70 -23.59
C TYR A 7 1.10 21.58 -23.19
N ALA A 8 0.40 21.72 -22.07
CA ALA A 8 -0.50 20.71 -21.53
C ALA A 8 -1.82 21.35 -21.07
N SER A 9 -2.94 20.80 -21.52
CA SER A 9 -4.28 21.17 -21.05
C SER A 9 -4.56 20.68 -19.64
N GLU A 10 -3.99 19.53 -19.28
CA GLU A 10 -4.20 18.85 -18.01
C GLU A 10 -2.90 18.17 -17.56
N VAL A 11 -2.66 18.11 -16.26
CA VAL A 11 -1.49 17.43 -15.68
C VAL A 11 -1.97 16.39 -14.70
N TYR A 12 -1.69 15.13 -14.99
CA TYR A 12 -1.95 14.01 -14.10
C TYR A 12 -0.64 13.56 -13.48
N ALA A 13 -0.59 13.45 -12.15
CA ALA A 13 0.64 13.13 -11.46
C ALA A 13 0.41 12.24 -10.24
N VAL A 14 1.26 11.23 -10.09
CA VAL A 14 1.40 10.44 -8.86
C VAL A 14 2.13 11.27 -7.82
N ASN A 15 1.83 11.06 -6.53
CA ASN A 15 2.61 11.67 -5.44
C ASN A 15 2.74 13.21 -5.49
N CYS A 16 1.73 13.90 -6.04
CA CYS A 16 1.80 15.33 -6.33
C CYS A 16 0.83 16.15 -5.48
N SER A 17 1.32 17.26 -4.92
CA SER A 17 0.53 18.27 -4.19
C SER A 17 0.40 19.60 -4.94
N ALA A 18 0.92 19.69 -6.17
CA ALA A 18 0.92 20.93 -6.93
C ALA A 18 -0.51 21.34 -7.32
N LYS A 19 -0.88 22.59 -7.02
CA LYS A 19 -2.18 23.15 -7.41
C LYS A 19 -2.38 23.09 -8.93
N GLY A 20 -3.52 22.56 -9.35
CA GLY A 20 -3.87 22.38 -10.76
C GLY A 20 -3.40 21.06 -11.39
N ALA A 21 -2.67 20.22 -10.66
CA ALA A 21 -2.44 18.84 -11.08
C ALA A 21 -3.54 17.92 -10.52
N LYS A 22 -4.00 16.97 -11.34
CA LYS A 22 -4.92 15.90 -10.97
C LYS A 22 -4.13 14.72 -10.41
N GLN A 23 -4.43 14.35 -9.18
CA GLN A 23 -3.78 13.22 -8.52
C GLN A 23 -4.26 11.91 -9.14
N ILE A 24 -3.31 11.04 -9.50
CA ILE A 24 -3.59 9.68 -9.97
C ILE A 24 -2.90 8.65 -9.07
N PRO A 25 -3.47 7.43 -8.97
CA PRO A 25 -2.85 6.33 -8.23
C PRO A 25 -1.42 6.01 -8.69
N LEU A 26 -0.51 5.71 -7.75
CA LEU A 26 0.79 5.12 -8.08
C LEU A 26 0.64 3.71 -8.68
N GLY A 27 -0.34 2.94 -8.21
CA GLY A 27 -0.62 1.59 -8.70
C GLY A 27 0.34 0.54 -8.15
N PHE A 28 0.34 -0.63 -8.80
CA PHE A 28 1.19 -1.76 -8.42
C PHE A 28 2.63 -1.54 -8.82
N ARG A 29 3.54 -2.26 -8.16
CA ARG A 29 4.93 -2.27 -8.55
C ARG A 29 5.06 -2.90 -9.94
N ASP A 30 5.70 -2.19 -10.86
CA ASP A 30 6.11 -2.76 -12.14
C ASP A 30 7.10 -3.90 -11.89
N ASP A 31 6.84 -5.05 -12.49
CA ASP A 31 7.91 -5.99 -12.79
C ASP A 31 8.31 -5.80 -14.26
N GLN A 32 9.60 -5.93 -14.54
CA GLN A 32 10.14 -5.59 -15.85
C GLN A 32 9.77 -6.61 -16.96
N TYR A 33 9.10 -7.73 -16.62
CA TYR A 33 9.04 -8.90 -17.50
C TYR A 33 7.73 -9.72 -17.47
N ALA A 34 6.84 -9.56 -16.49
CA ALA A 34 5.64 -10.39 -16.34
C ALA A 34 4.56 -9.73 -15.45
N TYR A 35 3.92 -8.66 -15.93
CA TYR A 35 3.00 -7.79 -15.17
C TYR A 35 2.30 -8.46 -13.98
N HIS A 36 2.83 -8.21 -12.77
CA HIS A 36 2.26 -8.59 -11.48
C HIS A 36 2.00 -10.08 -11.29
N LYS A 37 2.69 -10.95 -12.05
CA LYS A 37 2.47 -12.40 -12.07
C LYS A 37 2.55 -13.01 -10.67
N THR A 38 3.59 -12.69 -9.90
CA THR A 38 3.77 -13.24 -8.54
C THR A 38 2.59 -12.92 -7.62
N LEU A 39 2.07 -11.70 -7.69
CA LEU A 39 0.93 -11.26 -6.88
C LEU A 39 -0.35 -11.98 -7.32
N TYR A 40 -0.57 -12.13 -8.63
CA TYR A 40 -1.70 -12.87 -9.18
C TYR A 40 -1.64 -14.36 -8.85
N ASP A 41 -0.48 -14.99 -9.00
CA ASP A 41 -0.26 -16.40 -8.70
C ASP A 41 -0.55 -16.69 -7.23
N VAL A 42 0.00 -15.88 -6.31
CA VAL A 42 -0.21 -16.07 -4.87
C VAL A 42 -1.69 -15.87 -4.49
N LEU A 43 -2.39 -14.91 -5.10
CA LEU A 43 -3.82 -14.72 -4.87
C LEU A 43 -4.62 -15.96 -5.28
N ASN A 44 -4.34 -16.52 -6.47
CA ASN A 44 -5.09 -17.63 -7.04
C ASN A 44 -4.63 -19.02 -6.57
N ASP A 45 -3.48 -19.12 -5.91
CA ASP A 45 -2.98 -20.38 -5.35
C ASP A 45 -3.84 -20.83 -4.16
N SER A 46 -4.66 -21.86 -4.36
CA SER A 46 -5.54 -22.45 -3.36
C SER A 46 -4.80 -23.22 -2.26
N SER A 47 -3.53 -23.60 -2.49
CA SER A 47 -2.69 -24.19 -1.45
C SER A 47 -2.27 -23.16 -0.40
N LYS A 48 -2.35 -21.85 -0.74
CA LYS A 48 -2.00 -20.75 0.17
C LYS A 48 -3.22 -20.34 1.01
N PRO A 49 -3.07 -20.21 2.34
CA PRO A 49 -4.16 -19.81 3.22
C PRO A 49 -4.77 -18.46 2.82
N SER A 50 -6.10 -18.42 2.74
CA SER A 50 -6.88 -17.22 2.41
C SER A 50 -7.69 -16.67 3.59
N GLU A 51 -7.79 -17.43 4.68
CA GLU A 51 -8.42 -16.97 5.90
C GLU A 51 -7.64 -15.79 6.48
N LYS A 52 -8.35 -14.72 6.85
CA LYS A 52 -7.79 -13.50 7.41
C LYS A 52 -7.43 -13.69 8.89
N SER A 53 -6.39 -14.48 9.17
CA SER A 53 -5.95 -14.84 10.51
C SER A 53 -4.93 -13.87 11.12
N VAL A 54 -4.22 -13.09 10.31
CA VAL A 54 -3.25 -12.08 10.78
C VAL A 54 -3.96 -10.75 10.95
N LEU A 55 -3.92 -10.17 12.15
CA LEU A 55 -4.61 -8.91 12.43
C LEU A 55 -3.91 -7.75 11.73
N CYS A 56 -2.63 -7.54 12.00
CA CYS A 56 -1.88 -6.42 11.46
C CYS A 56 -0.51 -6.85 10.93
N LEU A 57 -0.17 -6.46 9.71
CA LEU A 57 1.14 -6.69 9.11
C LEU A 57 1.95 -5.40 9.06
N VAL A 58 3.18 -5.47 9.56
CA VAL A 58 4.19 -4.42 9.45
C VAL A 58 5.34 -5.00 8.63
N ASN A 59 5.40 -4.63 7.35
CA ASN A 59 6.41 -5.14 6.44
C ASN A 59 6.78 -4.08 5.37
N PHE A 60 7.93 -3.44 5.57
CA PHE A 60 8.44 -2.39 4.69
C PHE A 60 9.94 -2.15 4.89
N ASN A 61 10.65 -1.82 3.81
CA ASN A 61 12.08 -1.54 3.88
C ASN A 61 12.37 -0.21 4.57
N LEU A 62 13.25 -0.17 5.58
CA LEU A 62 13.58 1.06 6.31
C LEU A 62 14.48 2.02 5.52
N GLY A 63 15.22 1.52 4.53
CA GLY A 63 16.09 2.35 3.68
C GLY A 63 15.33 3.35 2.80
N THR A 64 14.01 3.16 2.62
CA THR A 64 13.16 4.09 1.84
C THR A 64 12.30 4.91 2.78
N ASN A 65 12.80 6.09 3.19
CA ASN A 65 12.22 6.97 4.24
C ASN A 65 12.35 6.41 5.67
N GLY A 66 13.60 6.26 6.10
CA GLY A 66 13.93 5.64 7.39
C GLY A 66 13.35 6.35 8.61
N GLY A 67 13.14 7.67 8.56
CA GLY A 67 12.54 8.41 9.67
C GLY A 67 11.11 7.97 9.95
N GLU A 68 10.20 8.21 8.99
CA GLU A 68 8.78 7.86 9.17
C GLU A 68 8.57 6.35 9.32
N ARG A 69 9.35 5.52 8.61
CA ARG A 69 9.24 4.06 8.71
C ARG A 69 9.77 3.50 10.03
N ALA A 70 10.81 4.10 10.61
CA ALA A 70 11.25 3.72 11.95
C ALA A 70 10.18 4.04 12.99
N VAL A 71 9.56 5.22 12.92
CA VAL A 71 8.46 5.61 13.82
C VAL A 71 7.29 4.63 13.70
N ALA A 72 6.89 4.29 12.47
CA ALA A 72 5.85 3.28 12.26
C ALA A 72 6.25 1.92 12.85
N ARG A 73 7.43 1.39 12.52
CA ARG A 73 7.92 0.11 13.05
C ARG A 73 7.92 0.10 14.58
N ASP A 74 8.47 1.13 15.21
CA ASP A 74 8.64 1.20 16.65
C ASP A 74 7.29 1.29 17.38
N ASN A 75 6.29 1.93 16.78
CA ASN A 75 4.92 1.94 17.32
C ASN A 75 4.29 0.54 17.36
N PHE A 76 4.68 -0.38 16.48
CA PHE A 76 4.09 -1.71 16.39
C PHE A 76 4.99 -2.85 16.89
N LYS A 77 6.27 -2.57 17.14
CA LYS A 77 7.25 -3.56 17.60
C LYS A 77 6.84 -4.18 18.93
N GLY A 78 6.89 -5.51 19.01
CA GLY A 78 6.62 -6.27 20.24
C GLY A 78 5.13 -6.43 20.57
N LYS A 79 4.21 -5.91 19.76
CA LYS A 79 2.77 -6.13 19.93
C LYS A 79 2.41 -7.54 19.47
N SER A 80 1.78 -8.34 20.34
CA SER A 80 1.41 -9.74 20.07
C SER A 80 0.44 -9.94 18.91
N TRP A 81 -0.33 -8.92 18.57
CA TRP A 81 -1.31 -8.90 17.48
C TRP A 81 -0.72 -8.43 16.13
N VAL A 82 0.58 -8.15 16.08
CA VAL A 82 1.30 -7.69 14.90
C VAL A 82 2.21 -8.80 14.35
N SER A 83 2.09 -9.07 13.06
CA SER A 83 3.07 -9.84 12.29
C SER A 83 4.11 -8.90 11.70
N MET A 84 5.39 -9.24 11.87
CA MET A 84 6.52 -8.41 11.46
C MET A 84 7.68 -9.27 10.94
N SER A 85 8.28 -8.88 9.81
CA SER A 85 9.45 -9.55 9.23
C SER A 85 10.68 -8.64 9.28
N GLU A 86 11.60 -8.91 10.22
CA GLU A 86 12.83 -8.10 10.37
C GLU A 86 13.77 -8.24 9.17
N ASN A 87 13.74 -9.38 8.47
CA ASN A 87 14.62 -9.67 7.34
C ASN A 87 14.36 -8.73 6.16
N TYR A 88 13.09 -8.49 5.81
CA TYR A 88 12.75 -7.60 4.70
C TYR A 88 12.95 -6.11 5.07
N MET A 89 12.69 -5.76 6.34
CA MET A 89 12.83 -4.38 6.81
C MET A 89 14.25 -3.83 6.68
N ASN A 90 15.24 -4.67 6.95
CA ASN A 90 16.65 -4.29 6.94
C ASN A 90 17.38 -4.68 5.65
N LEU A 91 16.65 -5.15 4.64
CA LEU A 91 17.23 -5.53 3.36
C LEU A 91 17.88 -4.32 2.68
N ASN A 92 18.99 -4.52 1.97
CA ASN A 92 19.56 -3.46 1.15
C ASN A 92 18.53 -2.99 0.09
N THR A 93 18.32 -1.68 -0.03
CA THR A 93 17.31 -1.13 -0.94
C THR A 93 17.60 -1.49 -2.40
N GLY A 94 18.86 -1.47 -2.85
CA GLY A 94 19.26 -1.91 -4.19
C GLY A 94 18.89 -3.37 -4.45
N LYS A 95 19.23 -4.26 -3.51
CA LYS A 95 18.89 -5.68 -3.61
C LYS A 95 17.38 -5.91 -3.66
N SER A 96 16.58 -5.12 -2.91
CA SER A 96 15.10 -5.21 -2.95
C SER A 96 14.49 -4.82 -4.32
N LEU A 97 15.27 -4.18 -5.19
CA LEU A 97 14.88 -3.80 -6.53
C LEU A 97 15.21 -4.86 -7.60
N GLU A 98 16.01 -5.87 -7.27
CA GLU A 98 16.40 -6.92 -8.19
C GLU A 98 15.25 -7.91 -8.44
N HIS A 99 14.85 -8.07 -9.71
CA HIS A 99 13.72 -8.92 -10.10
C HIS A 99 14.14 -10.33 -10.52
N SER A 100 15.40 -10.53 -10.91
CA SER A 100 15.91 -11.85 -11.31
C SER A 100 16.54 -12.64 -10.16
N ASP A 101 16.73 -12.02 -9.00
CA ASP A 101 17.32 -12.67 -7.82
C ASP A 101 16.34 -13.69 -7.20
N PRO A 102 16.70 -14.98 -7.10
CA PRO A 102 15.82 -16.02 -6.55
C PRO A 102 15.43 -15.82 -5.08
N GLU A 103 16.34 -15.28 -4.25
CA GLU A 103 16.04 -15.00 -2.84
C GLU A 103 15.00 -13.89 -2.73
N ILE A 104 15.13 -12.86 -3.57
CA ILE A 104 14.18 -11.75 -3.63
C ILE A 104 12.81 -12.22 -4.13
N GLN A 105 12.77 -13.10 -5.12
CA GLN A 105 11.51 -13.69 -5.58
C GLN A 105 10.85 -14.54 -4.49
N LYS A 106 11.63 -15.34 -3.76
CA LYS A 106 11.12 -16.10 -2.61
C LYS A 106 10.55 -15.18 -1.53
N MET A 107 11.27 -14.11 -1.16
CA MET A 107 10.78 -13.14 -0.16
C MET A 107 9.49 -12.44 -0.58
N ARG A 108 9.30 -12.18 -1.88
CA ARG A 108 8.03 -11.60 -2.39
C ARG A 108 6.88 -12.59 -2.27
N VAL A 109 7.09 -13.84 -2.63
CA VAL A 109 6.07 -14.90 -2.49
C VAL A 109 5.67 -15.04 -1.02
N GLU A 110 6.64 -15.01 -0.10
CA GLU A 110 6.39 -15.04 1.35
C GLU A 110 5.60 -13.82 1.81
N TYR A 111 6.00 -12.61 1.39
CA TYR A 111 5.28 -11.38 1.70
C TYR A 111 3.83 -11.40 1.20
N TYR A 112 3.59 -11.78 -0.05
CA TYR A 112 2.23 -11.86 -0.58
C TYR A 112 1.41 -12.99 0.07
N THR A 113 2.05 -14.09 0.46
CA THR A 113 1.39 -15.17 1.21
C THR A 113 0.90 -14.66 2.57
N GLU A 114 1.73 -13.86 3.26
CA GLU A 114 1.36 -13.24 4.54
C GLU A 114 0.29 -12.16 4.35
N LEU A 115 0.40 -11.36 3.28
CA LEU A 115 -0.58 -10.33 2.93
C LEU A 115 -1.97 -10.94 2.67
N LYS A 116 -2.03 -12.09 1.99
CA LYS A 116 -3.26 -12.82 1.68
C LYS A 116 -4.08 -13.15 2.93
N ARG A 117 -3.43 -13.45 4.06
CA ARG A 117 -4.06 -13.75 5.36
C ARG A 117 -4.19 -12.56 6.31
N THR A 118 -3.83 -11.35 5.87
CA THR A 118 -3.81 -10.16 6.71
C THR A 118 -5.08 -9.33 6.62
N LYS A 119 -5.54 -8.78 7.76
CA LYS A 119 -6.67 -7.84 7.85
C LYS A 119 -6.23 -6.38 7.62
N PHE A 120 -5.20 -5.92 8.31
CA PHE A 120 -4.68 -4.55 8.22
C PHE A 120 -3.19 -4.51 7.89
N VAL A 121 -2.76 -3.56 7.07
CA VAL A 121 -1.34 -3.43 6.68
C VAL A 121 -0.88 -2.00 6.91
N ILE A 122 0.23 -1.85 7.63
CA ILE A 122 0.82 -0.54 7.89
C ILE A 122 1.56 -0.06 6.63
N CYS A 123 1.09 1.05 6.07
CA CYS A 123 1.53 1.61 4.80
C CYS A 123 2.18 3.00 5.01
N PRO A 124 3.33 3.09 5.70
CA PRO A 124 4.00 4.36 5.87
C PRO A 124 4.57 4.85 4.53
N PRO A 125 4.68 6.18 4.33
CA PRO A 125 5.38 6.76 3.19
C PRO A 125 6.74 6.11 2.93
N GLY A 126 7.08 5.97 1.64
CA GLY A 126 8.43 5.63 1.18
C GLY A 126 9.12 6.85 0.62
N THR A 127 9.75 6.70 -0.54
CA THR A 127 10.27 7.83 -1.35
C THR A 127 9.16 8.83 -1.70
N GLY A 128 7.93 8.34 -1.90
CA GLY A 128 6.71 9.15 -2.02
C GLY A 128 5.73 8.93 -0.87
N LYS A 129 4.69 9.76 -0.80
CA LYS A 129 3.56 9.58 0.13
C LYS A 129 2.74 8.33 -0.23
N ASP A 130 2.45 8.17 -1.50
CA ASP A 130 1.83 6.98 -2.07
C ASP A 130 2.81 5.85 -2.27
N THR A 131 2.33 4.62 -2.05
CA THR A 131 3.16 3.41 -2.08
C THR A 131 2.44 2.26 -2.76
N HIS A 132 3.19 1.41 -3.47
CA HIS A 132 2.65 0.17 -4.07
C HIS A 132 1.94 -0.72 -3.04
N ARG A 133 2.37 -0.68 -1.77
CA ARG A 133 1.78 -1.43 -0.66
C ARG A 133 0.30 -1.14 -0.46
N VAL A 134 -0.15 0.09 -0.69
CA VAL A 134 -1.59 0.45 -0.59
C VAL A 134 -2.40 -0.39 -1.58
N TYR A 135 -1.95 -0.46 -2.82
CA TYR A 135 -2.63 -1.17 -3.92
C TYR A 135 -2.57 -2.68 -3.75
N GLU A 136 -1.41 -3.22 -3.39
CA GLU A 136 -1.24 -4.63 -3.05
C GLU A 136 -2.16 -5.04 -1.89
N THR A 137 -2.24 -4.23 -0.84
CA THR A 137 -3.08 -4.49 0.32
C THR A 137 -4.55 -4.60 -0.05
N LEU A 138 -5.06 -3.63 -0.80
CA LEU A 138 -6.44 -3.62 -1.28
C LEU A 138 -6.71 -4.79 -2.24
N PHE A 139 -5.75 -5.14 -3.10
CA PHE A 139 -5.86 -6.28 -4.02
C PHE A 139 -6.06 -7.61 -3.28
N PHE A 140 -5.36 -7.81 -2.16
CA PHE A 140 -5.54 -8.98 -1.31
C PHE A 140 -6.75 -8.87 -0.35
N GLY A 141 -7.60 -7.85 -0.50
CA GLY A 141 -8.79 -7.66 0.33
C GLY A 141 -8.48 -7.31 1.79
N ALA A 142 -7.32 -6.69 2.04
CA ALA A 142 -6.92 -6.15 3.32
C ALA A 142 -7.10 -4.62 3.34
N VAL A 143 -7.01 -4.02 4.53
CA VAL A 143 -7.17 -2.57 4.75
C VAL A 143 -5.80 -1.91 4.89
N PRO A 144 -5.39 -1.00 3.99
CA PRO A 144 -4.17 -0.25 4.16
C PRO A 144 -4.39 0.84 5.21
N VAL A 145 -3.47 0.93 6.17
CA VAL A 145 -3.44 1.96 7.21
C VAL A 145 -2.36 2.96 6.86
N ILE A 146 -2.75 4.22 6.69
CA ILE A 146 -1.93 5.29 6.11
C ILE A 146 -2.05 6.55 6.94
N LYS A 147 -0.98 7.35 7.00
CA LYS A 147 -1.05 8.67 7.63
C LYS A 147 -1.68 9.71 6.71
N THR A 148 -2.45 10.61 7.31
CA THR A 148 -3.05 11.79 6.66
C THR A 148 -2.00 12.58 5.89
N SER A 149 -2.39 13.05 4.71
CA SER A 149 -1.55 13.83 3.80
C SER A 149 -2.39 14.56 2.74
N PHE A 150 -1.71 15.25 1.82
CA PHE A 150 -2.36 15.85 0.65
C PHE A 150 -2.99 14.82 -0.31
N LEU A 151 -2.77 13.52 -0.09
CA LEU A 151 -3.36 12.43 -0.87
C LEU A 151 -4.64 11.85 -0.24
N ASP A 152 -5.12 12.38 0.89
CA ASP A 152 -6.35 11.89 1.53
C ASP A 152 -7.54 11.82 0.56
N PRO A 153 -7.79 12.83 -0.32
CA PRO A 153 -8.87 12.73 -1.32
C PRO A 153 -8.68 11.60 -2.34
N LEU A 154 -7.44 11.19 -2.62
CA LEU A 154 -7.15 10.03 -3.48
C LEU A 154 -7.51 8.73 -2.75
N TYR A 155 -7.11 8.60 -1.49
CA TYR A 155 -7.37 7.41 -0.68
C TYR A 155 -8.83 7.22 -0.31
N GLU A 156 -9.56 8.30 -0.06
CA GLU A 156 -11.01 8.29 0.10
C GLU A 156 -11.71 7.79 -1.16
N ARG A 157 -11.22 8.21 -2.34
CA ARG A 157 -11.76 7.77 -3.64
C ARG A 157 -11.45 6.33 -3.97
N LEU A 158 -10.25 5.84 -3.62
CA LEU A 158 -9.88 4.42 -3.72
C LEU A 158 -10.86 3.55 -2.93
N GLY A 159 -11.26 4.03 -1.76
CA GLY A 159 -12.12 3.29 -0.84
C GLY A 159 -11.36 2.20 -0.10
N GLY A 160 -11.78 1.94 1.13
CA GLY A 160 -11.20 0.86 1.94
C GLY A 160 -9.86 1.17 2.63
N CYS A 161 -9.33 2.39 2.48
CA CYS A 161 -8.18 2.85 3.28
C CYS A 161 -8.62 3.23 4.71
N TRP A 162 -7.68 3.11 5.66
CA TRP A 162 -7.80 3.68 6.99
C TRP A 162 -6.79 4.81 7.15
N ILE A 163 -7.26 6.04 7.03
CA ILE A 163 -6.45 7.25 7.22
C ILE A 163 -6.39 7.56 8.72
N VAL A 164 -5.19 7.67 9.27
CA VAL A 164 -4.92 8.03 10.67
C VAL A 164 -4.05 9.29 10.74
N LYS A 165 -4.13 10.03 11.85
CA LYS A 165 -3.21 11.16 12.09
C LYS A 165 -1.90 10.65 12.70
N ASP A 166 -2.00 9.67 13.59
CA ASP A 166 -0.89 9.05 14.28
C ASP A 166 -0.98 7.51 14.31
N TRP A 167 0.17 6.82 14.31
CA TRP A 167 0.21 5.36 14.39
C TRP A 167 -0.33 4.82 15.71
N ALA A 168 -0.34 5.62 16.78
CA ALA A 168 -0.90 5.26 18.09
C ALA A 168 -2.41 5.04 18.06
N GLU A 169 -3.14 5.60 17.07
CA GLU A 169 -4.57 5.35 16.87
C GLU A 169 -4.86 3.89 16.47
N VAL A 170 -3.84 3.18 15.99
CA VAL A 170 -3.95 1.80 15.52
C VAL A 170 -3.64 0.86 16.69
N THR A 171 -4.69 0.49 17.42
CA THR A 171 -4.63 -0.50 18.50
C THR A 171 -5.28 -1.83 18.08
N GLU A 172 -5.10 -2.87 18.90
CA GLU A 172 -5.74 -4.16 18.67
C GLU A 172 -7.27 -4.03 18.69
N GLU A 173 -7.78 -3.27 19.65
CA GLU A 173 -9.21 -2.99 19.84
C GLU A 173 -9.78 -2.26 18.63
N ALA A 174 -9.12 -1.18 18.20
CA ALA A 174 -9.53 -0.40 17.04
C ALA A 174 -9.51 -1.24 15.74
N CYS A 175 -8.49 -2.09 15.55
CA CYS A 175 -8.44 -3.03 14.43
C CYS A 175 -9.61 -4.02 14.47
N ASN A 176 -9.87 -4.62 15.63
CA ASN A 176 -10.93 -5.61 15.79
C ASN A 176 -12.33 -5.01 15.62
N GLU A 177 -12.58 -3.82 16.16
CA GLU A 177 -13.83 -3.08 15.98
C GLU A 177 -14.03 -2.73 14.51
N ARG A 178 -12.99 -2.17 13.86
CA ARG A 178 -13.07 -1.80 12.45
C ARG A 178 -13.30 -3.02 11.56
N TRP A 179 -12.64 -4.14 11.81
CA TRP A 179 -12.82 -5.36 11.00
C TRP A 179 -14.23 -5.93 11.08
N LYS A 180 -14.94 -5.77 12.21
CA LYS A 180 -16.36 -6.18 12.34
C LYS A 180 -17.28 -5.34 11.46
N ASN A 181 -16.95 -4.06 11.27
CA ASN A 181 -17.79 -3.07 10.58
C ASN A 181 -17.40 -2.85 9.11
N VAL A 182 -16.22 -3.28 8.68
CA VAL A 182 -15.74 -3.10 7.31
C VAL A 182 -16.33 -4.17 6.40
N ASN A 183 -17.19 -3.76 5.47
CA ASN A 183 -17.37 -4.49 4.23
C ASN A 183 -16.02 -4.55 3.51
N ARG A 184 -15.51 -5.76 3.25
CA ARG A 184 -14.20 -5.99 2.61
C ARG A 184 -14.03 -5.01 1.44
N PRO A 185 -12.89 -4.28 1.35
CA PRO A 185 -12.67 -3.32 0.27
C PRO A 185 -12.93 -3.98 -1.08
N LYS A 186 -13.88 -3.45 -1.86
CA LYS A 186 -14.02 -3.78 -3.29
C LYS A 186 -13.40 -2.62 -4.05
N MET A 187 -12.24 -2.85 -4.64
CA MET A 187 -11.58 -1.86 -5.47
C MET A 187 -12.11 -1.93 -6.90
N ASP A 188 -12.52 -0.79 -7.45
CA ASP A 188 -12.83 -0.66 -8.88
C ASP A 188 -11.64 0.00 -9.59
N PHE A 189 -10.91 -0.83 -10.35
CA PHE A 189 -9.76 -0.41 -11.14
C PHE A 189 -10.12 0.13 -12.52
N GLY A 190 -11.41 0.19 -12.88
CA GLY A 190 -11.83 0.65 -14.20
C GLY A 190 -11.37 2.08 -14.45
N ALA A 191 -10.58 2.31 -15.52
CA ALA A 191 -10.10 3.63 -15.91
C ALA A 191 -11.24 4.68 -15.98
N LYS A 192 -12.44 4.26 -16.36
CA LYS A 192 -13.65 5.10 -16.38
C LYS A 192 -13.98 5.71 -15.01
N ARG A 193 -13.81 4.97 -13.91
CA ARG A 193 -14.04 5.45 -12.54
C ARG A 193 -13.04 6.54 -12.14
N TRP A 194 -11.82 6.42 -12.61
CA TRP A 194 -10.71 7.31 -12.28
C TRP A 194 -10.68 8.56 -13.16
N LEU A 195 -10.99 8.44 -14.45
CA LEU A 195 -10.92 9.55 -15.41
C LEU A 195 -12.18 10.43 -15.41
N LEU A 196 -13.38 9.85 -15.27
CA LEU A 196 -14.63 10.63 -15.28
C LEU A 196 -14.91 11.38 -13.96
N ALA A 197 -14.20 11.04 -12.88
CA ALA A 197 -14.38 11.71 -11.58
C ALA A 197 -13.77 13.12 -11.54
N PHE A 198 -13.32 13.65 -12.68
CA PHE A 198 -12.77 14.98 -12.86
C PHE A 198 -13.64 15.91 -13.70
N ASP A 199 -14.78 15.44 -14.22
CA ASP A 199 -15.67 16.20 -15.11
C ASP A 199 -16.72 17.04 -14.35
N GLY A 200 -16.46 17.39 -13.08
CA GLY A 200 -17.49 17.92 -12.18
C GLY A 200 -17.02 18.97 -11.16
N THR A 201 -16.07 19.84 -11.51
CA THR A 201 -15.76 21.06 -10.75
C THR A 201 -15.53 22.23 -11.69
#